data_AF-A0A437SYC7-F1
#
_entry.id   AF-A0A437SYC7-F1
#
_cell.length_a   1.000
_cell.length_b   1.000
_cell.length_c   1.000
_cell.angle_alpha   90.00
_cell.angle_beta   90.00
_cell.angle_gamma   90.00
#
_symmetry.space_group_name_H-M   'P 1'
#
loop_
_entity.id
_entity.type
_entity.pdbx_description
1 polymer ?
#
loop_
_entity_poly.entity_id
_entity_poly.type
_entity_poly.pdbx_seq_one_letter_code
_entity_poly.pdbx_strand_id
1 'polypeptide(L)'
;MFRKKYHAAIYNAIDDGIINRDFTQRITITGTTKRTRLDKVRMLSVDDIERLIKLAKSRRRITQKADATNLKGNISDYVILTMILTGMRIGECLALKWHNLHYDTSTIDIHHEYESDSHHLGPTKTPSSYRTITVNSQLLDILKELKVNHTDYVFGVSQRKLPPARNSVDHELIRMMKMLNIPTDAFSNHMLRHAHVALLLHWGASIYEIRDRMGHSNITTTLNTYGYLISESKHENTKLITDNFSKFI
;
A
#
# COMPACT_ATOMS: atom_id res chain seq x y z
N MET A 1 3.45 -19.94 -0.93
CA MET A 1 2.04 -20.24 -0.59
C MET A 1 1.65 -21.66 -1.04
N PHE A 2 2.01 -22.07 -2.27
CA PHE A 2 1.72 -23.40 -2.84
C PHE A 2 2.18 -24.59 -1.97
N ARG A 3 3.45 -24.62 -1.51
CA ARG A 3 4.01 -25.70 -0.67
C ARG A 3 3.21 -26.03 0.60
N LYS A 4 2.63 -25.03 1.26
CA LYS A 4 1.89 -25.24 2.53
C LYS A 4 0.56 -25.98 2.30
N LYS A 5 -0.10 -25.75 1.16
CA LYS A 5 -1.38 -26.39 0.83
C LYS A 5 -1.21 -27.89 0.51
N TYR A 6 -0.14 -28.27 -0.21
CA TYR A 6 0.14 -29.67 -0.50
C TYR A 6 0.51 -30.48 0.74
N HIS A 7 1.38 -29.95 1.61
CA HIS A 7 1.69 -30.66 2.85
C HIS A 7 0.44 -30.80 3.73
N ALA A 8 -0.41 -29.77 3.85
CA ALA A 8 -1.66 -29.88 4.61
C ALA A 8 -2.60 -30.96 4.05
N ALA A 9 -2.75 -31.04 2.73
CA ALA A 9 -3.55 -32.08 2.09
C ALA A 9 -2.97 -33.50 2.28
N ILE A 10 -1.64 -33.64 2.23
CA ILE A 10 -0.95 -34.92 2.46
C ILE A 10 -1.08 -35.36 3.92
N TYR A 11 -0.95 -34.44 4.88
CA TYR A 11 -1.17 -34.76 6.29
C TYR A 11 -2.60 -35.22 6.54
N ASN A 12 -3.60 -34.53 5.99
CA ASN A 12 -5.00 -34.97 6.10
C ASN A 12 -5.20 -36.36 5.48
N ALA A 13 -4.61 -36.63 4.31
CA ALA A 13 -4.72 -37.95 3.68
C ALA A 13 -4.00 -39.07 4.45
N ILE A 14 -3.01 -38.73 5.28
CA ILE A 14 -2.37 -39.69 6.21
C ILE A 14 -3.27 -39.93 7.42
N ASP A 15 -3.82 -38.87 8.02
CA ASP A 15 -4.76 -38.97 9.14
C ASP A 15 -6.03 -39.74 8.76
N ASP A 16 -6.55 -39.51 7.55
CA ASP A 16 -7.70 -40.22 6.98
C ASP A 16 -7.36 -41.66 6.55
N GLY A 17 -6.10 -42.09 6.68
CA GLY A 17 -5.63 -43.43 6.31
C GLY A 17 -5.62 -43.74 4.81
N ILE A 18 -5.84 -42.73 3.95
CA ILE A 18 -5.86 -42.86 2.48
C ILE A 18 -4.46 -43.17 1.94
N ILE A 19 -3.43 -42.61 2.58
CA ILE A 19 -2.02 -42.91 2.31
C ILE A 19 -1.29 -43.16 3.63
N ASN A 20 -0.28 -44.02 3.61
CA ASN A 20 0.41 -44.46 4.83
C ASN A 20 1.75 -43.73 5.08
N ARG A 21 2.15 -42.83 4.19
CA ARG A 21 3.40 -42.06 4.30
C ARG A 21 3.37 -40.80 3.44
N ASP A 22 4.09 -39.79 3.89
CA ASP A 22 4.35 -38.59 3.09
C ASP A 22 5.39 -38.91 2.00
N PHE A 23 4.90 -39.12 0.78
CA PHE A 23 5.72 -39.42 -0.39
C PHE A 23 6.51 -38.20 -0.90
N THR A 24 6.31 -37.01 -0.33
CA THR A 24 7.02 -35.78 -0.72
C THR A 24 8.30 -35.53 0.07
N GLN A 25 8.55 -36.28 1.15
CA GLN A 25 9.72 -36.10 2.02
C GLN A 25 11.08 -36.24 1.31
N ARG A 26 11.13 -36.96 0.20
CA ARG A 26 12.37 -37.24 -0.56
C ARG A 26 12.44 -36.50 -1.90
N ILE A 27 11.49 -35.60 -2.18
CA ILE A 27 11.49 -34.84 -3.42
C ILE A 27 12.47 -33.68 -3.29
N THR A 28 13.57 -33.74 -4.04
CA THR A 28 14.45 -32.60 -4.28
C THR A 28 13.83 -31.76 -5.39
N ILE A 29 13.27 -30.60 -5.05
CA ILE A 29 12.70 -29.69 -6.05
C ILE A 29 13.86 -29.04 -6.84
N THR A 30 14.21 -29.58 -8.00
CA THR A 30 15.16 -29.03 -8.98
C THR A 30 14.49 -27.95 -9.84
N GLY A 31 13.89 -26.97 -9.16
CA GLY A 31 13.31 -25.77 -9.74
C GLY A 31 13.86 -24.55 -9.02
N THR A 32 15.18 -24.39 -9.02
CA THR A 32 15.82 -23.19 -8.45
C THR A 32 15.73 -22.06 -9.46
N THR A 33 14.55 -21.48 -9.60
CA THR A 33 14.52 -20.02 -9.50
C THR A 33 14.28 -19.72 -8.03
N LYS A 34 15.33 -19.86 -7.22
CA LYS A 34 15.50 -18.84 -6.17
C LYS A 34 15.65 -17.54 -6.94
N ARG A 35 14.52 -16.94 -7.36
CA ARG A 35 14.38 -15.50 -7.24
C ARG A 35 14.85 -15.25 -5.84
N THR A 36 16.04 -14.69 -5.71
CA THR A 36 16.56 -14.42 -4.39
C THR A 36 15.47 -13.62 -3.68
N ARG A 37 15.32 -13.78 -2.38
CA ARG A 37 14.45 -12.86 -1.63
C ARG A 37 14.88 -11.39 -1.79
N LEU A 38 16.08 -11.20 -2.38
CA LEU A 38 16.73 -9.99 -2.90
C LEU A 38 16.41 -9.67 -4.37
N ASP A 39 15.49 -10.36 -5.04
CA ASP A 39 14.80 -9.85 -6.23
C ASP A 39 13.91 -8.72 -5.70
N LYS A 40 14.59 -7.60 -5.47
CA LYS A 40 14.17 -6.39 -4.77
C LYS A 40 12.69 -6.16 -5.04
N VAL A 41 11.89 -6.03 -3.98
CA VAL A 41 10.71 -5.16 -4.09
C VAL A 41 11.29 -3.84 -4.60
N ARG A 42 11.16 -3.58 -5.90
CA ARG A 42 11.72 -2.37 -6.53
C ARG A 42 10.88 -1.23 -5.99
N MET A 43 11.37 -0.65 -4.90
CA MET A 43 10.77 0.51 -4.29
C MET A 43 11.15 1.73 -5.11
N LEU A 44 10.18 2.63 -5.26
CA LEU A 44 10.42 3.95 -5.83
C LEU A 44 11.42 4.70 -4.95
N SER A 45 12.29 5.49 -5.58
CA SER A 45 13.11 6.45 -4.82
C SER A 45 12.22 7.52 -4.17
N VAL A 46 12.72 8.20 -3.14
CA VAL A 46 11.95 9.30 -2.51
C VAL A 46 11.58 10.36 -3.54
N ASP A 47 12.51 10.72 -4.44
CA ASP A 47 12.26 11.64 -5.56
C ASP A 47 11.13 11.13 -6.48
N ASP A 48 11.15 9.85 -6.88
CA ASP A 48 10.07 9.26 -7.68
C ASP A 48 8.70 9.38 -6.98
N ILE A 49 8.66 9.13 -5.66
CA ILE A 49 7.43 9.20 -4.88
C ILE A 49 6.91 10.63 -4.82
N GLU A 50 7.78 11.61 -4.57
CA GLU A 50 7.42 13.03 -4.54
C GLU A 50 6.90 13.51 -5.89
N ARG A 51 7.56 13.12 -6.99
CA ARG A 51 7.12 13.43 -8.36
C ARG A 51 5.76 12.80 -8.65
N LEU A 52 5.52 11.57 -8.20
CA LEU A 52 4.24 10.89 -8.35
C LEU A 52 3.12 11.58 -7.56
N ILE A 53 3.38 11.98 -6.31
CA ILE A 53 2.44 12.78 -5.49
C ILE A 53 2.10 14.10 -6.19
N LYS A 54 3.13 14.82 -6.66
CA LYS A 54 2.96 16.11 -7.36
C LYS A 54 2.11 15.95 -8.61
N LEU A 55 2.35 14.90 -9.40
CA LEU A 55 1.59 14.59 -10.60
C LEU A 55 0.14 14.20 -10.30
N ALA A 56 -0.09 13.35 -9.30
CA ALA A 56 -1.45 12.98 -8.87
C ALA A 56 -2.22 14.21 -8.39
N LYS A 57 -1.54 15.10 -7.67
CA LYS A 57 -2.09 16.36 -7.16
C LYS A 57 -2.41 17.35 -8.28
N SER A 58 -1.57 17.48 -9.31
CA SER A 58 -1.80 18.42 -10.40
C SER A 58 -2.88 17.99 -11.39
N ARG A 59 -3.13 16.68 -11.51
CA ARG A 59 -4.07 16.13 -12.50
C ARG A 59 -5.48 15.91 -11.96
N ARG A 60 -5.73 16.23 -10.69
CA ARG A 60 -7.04 16.01 -10.07
C ARG A 60 -8.17 16.65 -10.88
N ARG A 61 -9.19 15.83 -11.16
CA ARG A 61 -10.31 16.10 -12.08
C ARG A 61 -11.09 17.41 -11.84
N ILE A 62 -10.94 18.07 -10.69
CA ILE A 62 -11.79 19.19 -10.25
C ILE A 62 -11.10 20.54 -10.43
N THR A 63 -9.83 20.58 -10.84
CA THR A 63 -9.26 21.79 -11.43
C THR A 63 -9.98 22.06 -12.76
N GLN A 64 -10.90 23.01 -12.71
CA GLN A 64 -11.72 23.45 -13.83
C GLN A 64 -10.86 23.95 -15.00
N LYS A 65 -11.44 23.81 -16.19
CA LYS A 65 -10.92 24.04 -17.55
C LYS A 65 -9.99 22.95 -18.03
N ALA A 66 -10.33 22.45 -19.22
CA ALA A 66 -9.40 21.73 -20.06
C ALA A 66 -8.18 22.65 -20.28
N ASP A 67 -7.16 22.48 -19.46
CA ASP A 67 -5.84 23.00 -19.79
C ASP A 67 -5.47 22.41 -21.15
N ALA A 68 -4.88 23.25 -22.00
CA ALA A 68 -4.51 22.98 -23.39
C ALA A 68 -3.55 21.76 -23.57
N THR A 69 -3.24 21.04 -22.50
CA THR A 69 -2.30 19.92 -22.40
C THR A 69 -2.97 18.53 -22.43
N ASN A 70 -4.31 18.42 -22.55
CA ASN A 70 -5.04 17.14 -22.58
C ASN A 70 -4.86 16.24 -21.33
N LEU A 71 -4.35 16.78 -20.22
CA LEU A 71 -4.10 16.05 -18.98
C LEU A 71 -5.36 15.91 -18.11
N LYS A 72 -6.41 15.25 -18.62
CA LYS A 72 -7.57 14.90 -17.79
C LYS A 72 -7.19 13.78 -16.81
N GLY A 73 -7.05 14.09 -15.53
CA GLY A 73 -7.03 13.05 -14.49
C GLY A 73 -8.43 12.56 -14.15
N ASN A 74 -8.49 11.51 -13.34
CA ASN A 74 -9.70 10.78 -13.02
C ASN A 74 -9.74 10.44 -11.52
N ILE A 75 -10.71 9.62 -11.12
CA ILE A 75 -10.87 9.21 -9.71
C ILE A 75 -9.67 8.39 -9.23
N SER A 76 -9.00 7.63 -10.11
CA SER A 76 -7.82 6.85 -9.77
C SER A 76 -6.65 7.74 -9.31
N ASP A 77 -6.49 8.98 -9.82
CA ASP A 77 -5.46 9.90 -9.31
C ASP A 77 -5.66 10.19 -7.81
N TYR A 78 -6.90 10.34 -7.35
CA TYR A 78 -7.22 10.51 -5.93
C TYR A 78 -6.96 9.24 -5.12
N VAL A 79 -7.29 8.07 -5.68
CA VAL A 79 -7.00 6.77 -5.03
C VAL A 79 -5.49 6.59 -4.85
N ILE A 80 -4.71 6.85 -5.90
CA ILE A 80 -3.24 6.76 -5.89
C ILE A 80 -2.66 7.71 -4.83
N LEU A 81 -3.06 8.98 -4.86
CA LEU A 81 -2.62 9.99 -3.90
C LEU A 81 -2.95 9.57 -2.46
N THR A 82 -4.18 9.10 -2.22
CA THR A 82 -4.62 8.65 -0.90
C THR A 82 -3.81 7.47 -0.41
N MET A 83 -3.56 6.47 -1.27
CA MET A 83 -2.76 5.30 -0.90
C MET A 83 -1.33 5.67 -0.52
N ILE A 84 -0.69 6.60 -1.24
CA ILE A 84 0.67 7.06 -0.93
C ILE A 84 0.72 7.83 0.40
N LEU A 85 -0.28 8.67 0.69
CA LEU A 85 -0.28 9.53 1.89
C LEU A 85 -0.77 8.81 3.17
N THR A 86 -1.45 7.68 3.02
CA THR A 86 -2.05 6.95 4.15
C THR A 86 -1.43 5.57 4.38
N GLY A 87 -0.84 4.97 3.35
CA GLY A 87 -0.38 3.58 3.40
C GLY A 87 -1.52 2.54 3.37
N MET A 88 -2.75 2.93 3.03
CA MET A 88 -3.87 1.98 2.88
C MET A 88 -3.60 0.91 1.84
N ARG A 89 -4.15 -0.29 2.04
CA ARG A 89 -4.28 -1.26 0.94
C ARG A 89 -5.31 -0.74 -0.06
N ILE A 90 -5.21 -1.12 -1.32
CA ILE A 90 -6.16 -0.64 -2.34
C ILE A 90 -7.61 -1.02 -1.99
N GLY A 91 -7.87 -2.24 -1.51
CA GLY A 91 -9.22 -2.63 -1.09
C GLY A 91 -9.73 -1.82 0.11
N GLU A 92 -8.86 -1.46 1.06
CA GLU A 92 -9.20 -0.57 2.18
C GLU A 92 -9.54 0.85 1.68
N CYS A 93 -8.73 1.36 0.74
CA CYS A 93 -8.91 2.68 0.15
C CYS A 93 -10.23 2.76 -0.65
N LEU A 94 -10.50 1.77 -1.50
CA LEU A 94 -11.74 1.69 -2.28
C LEU A 94 -12.99 1.49 -1.41
N ALA A 95 -12.84 0.93 -0.21
CA ALA A 95 -13.95 0.75 0.73
C ALA A 95 -14.35 2.02 1.50
N LEU A 96 -13.55 3.09 1.42
CA LEU A 96 -13.82 4.33 2.18
C LEU A 96 -15.17 4.93 1.80
N LYS A 97 -16.00 5.15 2.82
CA LYS A 97 -17.25 5.91 2.74
C LYS A 97 -17.08 7.28 3.38
N TRP A 98 -17.96 8.22 3.04
CA TRP A 98 -17.87 9.59 3.58
C TRP A 98 -17.91 9.66 5.10
N HIS A 99 -18.66 8.77 5.75
CA HIS A 99 -18.75 8.70 7.22
C HIS A 99 -17.47 8.17 7.89
N ASN A 100 -16.50 7.66 7.12
CA ASN A 100 -15.20 7.24 7.67
C ASN A 100 -14.21 8.42 7.80
N LEU A 101 -14.51 9.58 7.21
CA LEU A 101 -13.62 10.75 7.21
C LEU A 101 -14.06 11.73 8.29
N HIS A 102 -13.22 11.91 9.30
CA HIS A 102 -13.47 12.81 10.43
C HIS A 102 -12.67 14.09 10.26
N TYR A 103 -13.34 15.16 9.87
CA TYR A 103 -12.70 16.43 9.52
C TYR A 103 -12.17 17.19 10.75
N ASP A 104 -12.88 17.15 11.87
CA ASP A 104 -12.51 17.88 13.08
C ASP A 104 -11.24 17.31 13.74
N THR A 105 -11.12 15.98 13.75
CA THR A 105 -9.97 15.26 14.31
C THR A 105 -8.88 14.98 13.28
N SER A 106 -9.12 15.28 12.00
CA SER A 106 -8.25 14.91 10.87
C SER A 106 -7.86 13.43 10.88
N THR A 107 -8.86 12.55 11.03
CA THR A 107 -8.67 11.10 11.06
C THR A 107 -9.49 10.37 10.01
N ILE A 108 -9.05 9.17 9.63
CA ILE A 108 -9.80 8.25 8.77
C ILE A 108 -9.91 6.89 9.45
N ASP A 109 -11.14 6.40 9.50
CA ASP A 109 -11.50 5.08 10.01
C ASP A 109 -11.39 4.01 8.92
N ILE A 110 -10.66 2.94 9.21
CA ILE A 110 -10.38 1.86 8.27
C ILE A 110 -10.94 0.57 8.85
N HIS A 111 -12.11 0.17 8.36
CA HIS A 111 -12.78 -1.03 8.87
C HIS A 111 -13.20 -2.05 7.80
N HIS A 112 -13.28 -1.63 6.55
CA HIS A 112 -13.76 -2.47 5.47
C HIS A 112 -12.71 -2.64 4.38
N GLU A 113 -12.85 -3.72 3.62
CA GLU A 113 -12.10 -3.96 2.39
C GLU A 113 -13.11 -4.18 1.25
N TYR A 114 -12.87 -3.54 0.12
CA TYR A 114 -13.70 -3.65 -1.08
C TYR A 114 -12.98 -4.49 -2.13
N GLU A 115 -13.62 -5.55 -2.59
CA GLU A 115 -13.13 -6.38 -3.69
C GLU A 115 -13.79 -5.94 -5.00
N SER A 116 -12.99 -5.38 -5.91
CA SER A 116 -13.50 -4.75 -7.13
C SER A 116 -14.16 -5.73 -8.10
N ASP A 117 -13.72 -6.98 -8.12
CA ASP A 117 -14.12 -7.97 -9.13
C ASP A 117 -15.47 -8.61 -8.77
N SER A 118 -15.70 -8.84 -7.48
CA SER A 118 -16.96 -9.37 -6.94
C SER A 118 -17.91 -8.27 -6.46
N HIS A 119 -17.49 -7.01 -6.49
CA HIS A 119 -18.16 -5.86 -5.87
C HIS A 119 -18.53 -6.08 -4.40
N HIS A 120 -17.80 -6.97 -3.73
CA HIS A 120 -18.08 -7.36 -2.36
C HIS A 120 -17.41 -6.39 -1.39
N LEU A 121 -18.19 -5.82 -0.49
CA LEU A 121 -17.70 -5.09 0.68
C LEU A 121 -17.67 -6.05 1.87
N GLY A 122 -16.48 -6.36 2.34
CA GLY A 122 -16.27 -7.23 3.49
C GLY A 122 -15.58 -6.51 4.65
N PRO A 123 -15.58 -7.10 5.85
CA PRO A 123 -14.69 -6.66 6.92
C PRO A 123 -13.24 -6.84 6.48
N THR A 124 -12.34 -6.04 7.04
CA THR A 124 -10.91 -6.30 6.84
C THR A 124 -10.53 -7.70 7.33
N LYS A 125 -9.59 -8.37 6.64
CA LYS A 125 -9.26 -9.80 6.84
C LYS A 125 -8.85 -10.19 8.26
N THR A 126 -8.52 -9.25 9.14
CA THR A 126 -8.11 -9.52 10.53
C THR A 126 -8.53 -8.39 11.48
N PRO A 127 -8.79 -8.66 12.77
CA PRO A 127 -9.07 -7.62 13.75
C PRO A 127 -8.00 -6.51 13.82
N SER A 128 -6.73 -6.88 13.61
CA SER A 128 -5.60 -5.92 13.58
C SER A 128 -5.62 -4.93 12.40
N SER A 129 -6.51 -5.14 11.43
CA SER A 129 -6.67 -4.23 10.29
C SER A 129 -7.67 -3.11 10.57
N TYR A 130 -8.53 -3.25 11.59
CA TYR A 130 -9.35 -2.17 12.13
C TYR A 130 -8.46 -1.12 12.78
N ARG A 131 -8.43 0.09 12.21
CA ARG A 131 -7.62 1.18 12.76
C ARG A 131 -8.17 2.53 12.35
N THR A 132 -7.91 3.53 13.18
CA THR A 132 -8.08 4.94 12.84
C THR A 132 -6.70 5.52 12.62
N ILE A 133 -6.49 6.19 11.49
CA ILE A 133 -5.21 6.84 11.17
C ILE A 133 -5.37 8.36 11.16
N THR A 134 -4.39 9.07 11.70
CA THR A 134 -4.29 10.52 11.53
C THR A 134 -3.76 10.87 10.15
N VAL A 135 -4.41 11.82 9.50
CA VAL A 135 -4.07 12.30 8.16
C VAL A 135 -3.89 13.81 8.16
N ASN A 136 -3.27 14.33 7.10
CA ASN A 136 -3.17 15.76 6.90
C ASN A 136 -4.55 16.33 6.49
N SER A 137 -4.97 17.45 7.07
CA SER A 137 -6.24 18.12 6.73
C SER A 137 -6.36 18.44 5.24
N GLN A 138 -5.25 18.77 4.57
CA GLN A 138 -5.21 19.00 3.12
C GLN A 138 -5.64 17.76 2.32
N LEU A 139 -5.34 16.55 2.79
CA LEU A 139 -5.83 15.33 2.13
C LEU A 139 -7.36 15.27 2.24
N LEU A 140 -7.91 15.56 3.40
CA LEU A 140 -9.37 15.57 3.60
C LEU A 140 -10.04 16.64 2.73
N ASP A 141 -9.44 17.82 2.59
CA ASP A 141 -9.95 18.88 1.72
C ASP A 141 -9.90 18.47 0.25
N ILE A 142 -8.81 17.82 -0.19
CA ILE A 142 -8.72 17.24 -1.54
C ILE A 142 -9.82 16.19 -1.74
N LEU A 143 -10.08 15.31 -0.76
CA LEU A 143 -11.12 14.30 -0.87
C LEU A 143 -12.52 14.90 -0.90
N LYS A 144 -12.77 16.04 -0.22
CA LYS A 144 -14.06 16.76 -0.30
C LYS A 144 -14.40 17.18 -1.72
N GLU A 145 -13.41 17.43 -2.57
CA GLU A 145 -13.64 17.75 -3.99
C GLU A 145 -14.55 16.66 -4.62
N LEU A 146 -14.36 15.37 -4.26
CA LEU A 146 -15.14 14.26 -4.81
C LEU A 146 -16.60 14.17 -4.32
N LYS A 147 -17.05 14.96 -3.34
CA LYS A 147 -18.44 14.90 -2.82
C LYS A 147 -19.50 15.14 -3.89
N VAL A 148 -19.15 15.83 -4.98
CA VAL A 148 -20.01 16.04 -6.15
C VAL A 148 -20.37 14.73 -6.89
N ASN A 149 -19.76 13.60 -6.52
CA ASN A 149 -20.10 12.29 -7.10
C ASN A 149 -21.48 11.77 -6.68
N HIS A 150 -22.05 12.28 -5.58
CA HIS A 150 -23.31 11.83 -5.00
C HIS A 150 -23.39 10.32 -4.73
N THR A 151 -22.28 9.73 -4.25
CA THR A 151 -22.19 8.31 -3.89
C THR A 151 -21.81 8.14 -2.41
N ASP A 152 -22.12 7.00 -1.81
CA ASP A 152 -21.72 6.71 -0.43
C ASP A 152 -20.20 6.55 -0.27
N TYR A 153 -19.53 6.07 -1.34
CA TYR A 153 -18.09 5.87 -1.40
C TYR A 153 -17.37 7.19 -1.70
N VAL A 154 -16.23 7.41 -1.05
CA VAL A 154 -15.37 8.57 -1.32
C VAL A 154 -14.92 8.55 -2.80
N PHE A 155 -14.55 7.37 -3.30
CA PHE A 155 -14.08 7.18 -4.68
C PHE A 155 -15.18 6.66 -5.63
N GLY A 156 -16.46 6.86 -5.33
CA GLY A 156 -17.51 6.36 -6.20
C GLY A 156 -17.57 7.07 -7.55
N VAL A 157 -17.83 6.31 -8.62
CA VAL A 157 -18.06 6.82 -9.97
C VAL A 157 -19.55 7.09 -10.15
N SER A 158 -19.93 8.35 -10.39
CA SER A 158 -21.32 8.83 -10.40
C SER A 158 -22.33 7.93 -11.15
N GLN A 159 -21.98 7.41 -12.33
CA GLN A 159 -22.87 6.54 -13.11
C GLN A 159 -23.16 5.18 -12.45
N ARG A 160 -22.16 4.59 -11.78
CA ARG A 160 -22.25 3.24 -11.20
C ARG A 160 -22.50 3.27 -9.69
N LYS A 161 -22.27 4.40 -9.04
CA LYS A 161 -22.23 4.58 -7.58
C LYS A 161 -21.28 3.63 -6.84
N LEU A 162 -20.32 3.05 -7.57
CA LEU A 162 -19.32 2.12 -7.05
C LEU A 162 -17.91 2.70 -7.22
N PRO A 163 -16.94 2.30 -6.38
CA PRO A 163 -15.54 2.64 -6.55
C PRO A 163 -15.00 2.20 -7.93
N PRO A 164 -13.89 2.80 -8.43
CA PRO A 164 -13.25 2.33 -9.66
C PRO A 164 -12.78 0.88 -9.52
N ALA A 165 -12.72 0.17 -10.65
CA ALA A 165 -12.10 -1.16 -10.68
C ALA A 165 -10.61 -1.05 -10.34
N ARG A 166 -10.05 -2.07 -9.66
CA ARG A 166 -8.62 -2.15 -9.37
C ARG A 166 -7.77 -1.95 -10.62
N ASN A 167 -8.13 -2.60 -11.72
CA ASN A 167 -7.42 -2.48 -12.99
C ASN A 167 -7.40 -1.04 -13.53
N SER A 168 -8.42 -0.24 -13.25
CA SER A 168 -8.44 1.19 -13.64
C SER A 168 -7.45 2.03 -12.84
N VAL A 169 -7.23 1.68 -11.57
CA VAL A 169 -6.20 2.31 -10.73
C VAL A 169 -4.81 1.88 -11.20
N ASP A 170 -4.66 0.59 -11.48
CA ASP A 170 -3.41 0.01 -11.98
C ASP A 170 -2.97 0.65 -13.31
N HIS A 171 -3.88 0.76 -14.27
CA HIS A 171 -3.61 1.41 -15.56
C HIS A 171 -3.26 2.90 -15.41
N GLU A 172 -3.94 3.63 -14.52
CA GLU A 172 -3.62 5.04 -14.29
C GLU A 172 -2.24 5.21 -13.65
N LEU A 173 -1.88 4.36 -12.68
CA LEU A 173 -0.56 4.39 -12.06
C LEU A 173 0.54 4.08 -13.10
N ILE A 174 0.35 3.07 -13.94
CA ILE A 174 1.30 2.78 -15.05
C ILE A 174 1.42 3.99 -15.98
N ARG A 175 0.30 4.66 -16.30
CA ARG A 175 0.31 5.86 -17.15
C ARG A 175 1.11 6.98 -16.52
N MET A 176 0.89 7.26 -15.24
CA MET A 176 1.64 8.27 -14.48
C MET A 176 3.14 7.95 -14.42
N MET A 177 3.50 6.69 -14.17
CA MET A 177 4.89 6.25 -14.17
C MET A 177 5.56 6.49 -15.53
N LYS A 178 4.88 6.15 -16.64
CA LYS A 178 5.37 6.44 -18.00
C LYS A 178 5.58 7.93 -18.24
N MET A 179 4.66 8.78 -17.78
CA MET A 179 4.79 10.24 -17.91
C MET A 179 5.99 10.81 -17.14
N LEU A 180 6.35 10.18 -16.02
CA LEU A 180 7.49 10.57 -15.19
C LEU A 180 8.80 9.86 -15.58
N ASN A 181 8.79 9.06 -16.66
CA ASN A 181 9.91 8.20 -17.06
C ASN A 181 10.38 7.24 -15.94
N ILE A 182 9.45 6.81 -15.09
CA ILE A 182 9.69 5.81 -14.05
C ILE A 182 9.52 4.42 -14.68
N PRO A 183 10.49 3.50 -14.53
CA PRO A 183 10.38 2.13 -15.04
C PRO A 183 9.12 1.42 -14.54
N THR A 184 8.27 0.97 -15.47
CA THR A 184 7.00 0.30 -15.13
C THR A 184 7.15 -1.17 -14.77
N ASP A 185 8.35 -1.73 -14.93
CA ASP A 185 8.66 -3.11 -14.55
C ASP A 185 8.62 -3.33 -13.03
N ALA A 186 8.70 -2.25 -12.25
CA ALA A 186 8.51 -2.26 -10.81
C ALA A 186 7.02 -2.35 -10.38
N PHE A 187 6.07 -2.16 -11.30
CA PHE A 187 4.66 -1.92 -11.00
C PHE A 187 4.01 -2.98 -10.09
N SER A 188 3.34 -2.50 -9.04
CA SER A 188 2.40 -3.27 -8.21
C SER A 188 1.46 -2.31 -7.49
N ASN A 189 0.18 -2.63 -7.33
CA ASN A 189 -0.72 -1.81 -6.49
C ASN A 189 -0.25 -1.68 -5.04
N HIS A 190 0.47 -2.68 -4.52
CA HIS A 190 1.09 -2.61 -3.18
C HIS A 190 2.30 -1.68 -3.13
N MET A 191 2.88 -1.29 -4.28
CA MET A 191 3.98 -0.34 -4.34
C MET A 191 3.63 0.99 -3.70
N LEU A 192 2.40 1.51 -3.87
CA LEU A 192 2.00 2.78 -3.27
C LEU A 192 2.01 2.72 -1.74
N ARG A 193 1.64 1.57 -1.18
CA ARG A 193 1.75 1.29 0.25
C ARG A 193 3.22 1.20 0.69
N HIS A 194 4.08 0.63 -0.14
CA HIS A 194 5.52 0.61 0.10
C HIS A 194 6.14 2.02 0.03
N ALA A 195 5.67 2.87 -0.90
CA ALA A 195 6.08 4.26 -1.02
C ALA A 195 5.76 5.06 0.25
N HIS A 196 4.57 4.87 0.84
CA HIS A 196 4.24 5.45 2.14
C HIS A 196 5.26 5.09 3.22
N VAL A 197 5.62 3.80 3.33
CA VAL A 197 6.60 3.35 4.32
C VAL A 197 8.01 3.88 4.02
N ALA A 198 8.39 3.99 2.74
CA ALA A 198 9.65 4.59 2.33
C ALA A 198 9.77 6.04 2.83
N LEU A 199 8.71 6.83 2.67
CA LEU A 199 8.64 8.20 3.16
C LEU A 199 8.74 8.27 4.69
N LEU A 200 7.99 7.42 5.41
CA LEU A 200 8.06 7.37 6.86
C LEU A 200 9.46 7.05 7.37
N LEU A 201 10.12 6.07 6.76
CA LEU A 201 11.50 5.71 7.10
C LEU A 201 12.48 6.84 6.78
N HIS A 202 12.32 7.48 5.61
CA HIS A 202 13.13 8.62 5.22
C HIS A 202 12.99 9.80 6.21
N TRP A 203 11.80 10.01 6.76
CA TRP A 203 11.53 11.02 7.79
C TRP A 203 11.85 10.56 9.22
N GLY A 204 12.47 9.38 9.39
CA GLY A 204 12.93 8.90 10.69
C GLY A 204 11.85 8.32 11.61
N ALA A 205 10.67 7.97 11.08
CA ALA A 205 9.64 7.30 11.87
C ALA A 205 10.14 5.95 12.39
N SER A 206 9.79 5.62 13.64
CA SER A 206 10.17 4.35 14.24
C SER A 206 9.45 3.18 13.59
N ILE A 207 10.06 2.00 13.67
CA ILE A 207 9.48 0.76 13.15
C ILE A 207 8.13 0.42 13.79
N TYR A 208 7.91 0.83 15.04
CA TYR A 208 6.68 0.63 15.79
C TYR A 208 5.55 1.52 15.27
N GLU A 209 5.83 2.81 15.06
CA GLU A 209 4.86 3.75 14.46
C GLU A 209 4.45 3.31 13.06
N ILE A 210 5.42 2.86 12.26
CA ILE A 210 5.15 2.30 10.93
C ILE A 210 4.24 1.07 11.05
N ARG A 211 4.57 0.11 11.93
CA ARG A 211 3.76 -1.10 12.14
C ARG A 211 2.30 -0.76 12.47
N ASP A 212 2.11 0.15 13.42
CA ASP A 212 0.79 0.52 13.93
C ASP A 212 0.00 1.27 12.83
N ARG A 213 0.65 2.19 12.10
CA ARG A 213 0.04 2.87 10.95
C ARG A 213 -0.35 1.92 9.82
N MET A 214 0.46 0.89 9.57
CA MET A 214 0.18 -0.12 8.55
C MET A 214 -0.90 -1.12 8.99
N GLY A 215 -1.22 -1.25 10.29
CA GLY A 215 -2.08 -2.34 10.78
C GLY A 215 -1.46 -3.72 10.53
N HIS A 216 -0.13 -3.84 10.72
CA HIS A 216 0.57 -5.12 10.63
C HIS A 216 0.56 -5.83 11.99
N SER A 217 -0.06 -7.00 12.07
CA SER A 217 -0.02 -7.85 13.28
C SER A 217 1.39 -8.33 13.63
N ASN A 218 2.30 -8.39 12.65
CA ASN A 218 3.68 -8.84 12.85
C ASN A 218 4.69 -7.80 12.34
N ILE A 219 5.52 -7.31 13.26
CA ILE A 219 6.60 -6.35 12.99
C ILE A 219 7.66 -6.92 12.04
N THR A 220 7.83 -8.24 12.04
CA THR A 220 8.76 -9.00 11.18
C THR A 220 8.42 -8.80 9.70
N THR A 221 7.16 -8.53 9.36
CA THR A 221 6.77 -8.21 7.98
C THR A 221 7.40 -6.89 7.55
N THR A 222 7.30 -5.85 8.39
CA THR A 222 7.89 -4.54 8.12
C THR A 222 9.42 -4.62 8.07
N LEU A 223 10.05 -5.31 9.03
CA LEU A 223 11.51 -5.49 9.05
C LEU A 223 12.03 -6.30 7.85
N ASN A 224 11.35 -7.37 7.46
CA ASN A 224 11.78 -8.18 6.31
C ASN A 224 11.61 -7.44 4.98
N THR A 225 10.64 -6.54 4.88
CA THR A 225 10.38 -5.78 3.65
C THR A 225 11.27 -4.55 3.53
N TYR A 226 11.54 -3.84 4.64
CA TYR A 226 12.22 -2.54 4.62
C TYR A 226 13.55 -2.51 5.37
N GLY A 227 14.04 -3.65 5.87
CA GLY A 227 15.26 -3.73 6.66
C GLY A 227 16.49 -3.14 5.97
N TYR A 228 16.55 -3.17 4.64
CA TYR A 228 17.65 -2.59 3.87
C TYR A 228 17.65 -1.05 3.87
N LEU A 229 16.46 -0.41 3.83
CA LEU A 229 16.34 1.05 3.96
C LEU A 229 16.75 1.51 5.37
N ILE A 230 16.39 0.71 6.38
CA ILE A 230 16.80 0.97 7.77
C ILE A 230 18.31 0.87 7.92
N SER A 231 18.99 -0.07 7.24
CA SER A 231 20.45 -0.19 7.31
C SER A 231 21.19 0.98 6.67
N GLU A 232 20.61 1.63 5.66
CA GLU A 232 21.19 2.80 5.01
C GLU A 232 21.13 4.03 5.94
N SER A 233 20.01 4.24 6.64
CA SER A 233 19.85 5.30 7.65
C SER A 233 20.76 5.13 8.89
N LYS A 234 21.18 3.89 9.23
CA LYS A 234 22.03 3.62 10.41
C LYS A 234 23.43 4.24 10.35
N HIS A 235 23.97 4.49 9.16
CA HIS A 235 25.32 5.08 9.03
C HIS A 235 25.38 6.52 9.58
N GLU A 236 24.29 7.28 9.47
CA GLU A 236 24.21 8.65 10.00
C GLU A 236 24.05 8.67 11.52
N ASN A 237 23.21 7.77 12.06
CA ASN A 237 22.96 7.69 13.50
C ASN A 237 24.19 7.23 14.31
N THR A 238 25.10 6.44 13.73
CA THR A 238 26.27 5.91 14.45
C THR A 238 27.26 7.02 14.86
N LYS A 239 27.42 8.06 14.02
CA LYS A 239 28.23 9.24 14.36
C LYS A 239 27.61 10.02 15.50
N LEU A 240 26.31 10.29 15.41
CA LEU A 240 25.52 10.98 16.44
C LEU A 240 25.58 10.27 17.80
N ILE A 241 25.58 8.93 17.82
CA ILE A 241 25.73 8.15 19.05
C ILE A 241 27.12 8.35 19.65
N THR A 242 28.18 8.22 18.84
CA THR A 242 29.57 8.38 19.28
C THR A 242 29.81 9.80 19.82
N ASP A 243 29.30 10.82 19.12
CA ASP A 243 29.42 12.24 19.49
C ASP A 243 28.61 12.63 20.73
N ASN A 244 27.59 11.85 21.09
CA ASN A 244 26.86 12.07 22.34
C ASN A 244 27.49 11.33 23.52
N PHE A 245 28.05 10.14 23.30
CA PHE A 245 28.80 9.44 24.35
C PHE A 245 30.12 10.14 24.69
N SER A 246 30.75 10.83 23.73
CA SER A 246 31.93 11.67 24.00
C SER A 246 31.64 12.89 24.89
N LYS A 247 30.38 13.25 25.13
CA LYS A 247 30.00 14.31 26.09
C LYS A 247 30.00 13.81 27.54
N PHE A 248 30.06 12.50 27.74
CA PHE A 248 30.05 11.85 29.05
C PHE A 248 31.43 11.31 29.46
N ILE A 249 32.46 11.47 28.61
CA ILE A 249 33.86 11.07 28.84
C ILE A 249 34.70 12.34 28.77
#